data_AF-A0A7J4DD43-F1
#
_entry.id   AF-A0A7J4DD43-F1
#
_cell.length_a   1.000
_cell.length_b   1.000
_cell.length_c   1.000
_cell.angle_alpha   90.00
_cell.angle_beta   90.00
_cell.angle_gamma   90.00
#
_symmetry.space_group_name_H-M   'P 1'
#
loop_
_entity.id
_entity.type
_entity.pdbx_description
1 polymer ?
#
loop_
_entity_poly.entity_id
_entity_poly.type
_entity_poly.pdbx_seq_one_letter_code
_entity_poly.pdbx_strand_id
1 'polypeptide(L)'
;MAKKDTYLALLRRGIDENTAHILSDSGVKVGDLKKLDPETLINNYGLKRGIAKSVLDAVRSGPRDSSQQRFLADVLSGRGKKKVDKIEEQRFKREQKDLHAELLEKKEQLRIARVESFRNKKLVMNRLGKTIELIVKLENTFDDESKDEQRSKLRDQLETRGLEAARDHEMLELVGTPQDIVDFRRKIAPTLCLHACPSCGEEMDPR
;
A
#
# COMPACT_ATOMS: atom_id res chain seq x y z
N MET A 1 26.36 20.14 21.20
CA MET A 1 25.16 19.77 21.99
C MET A 1 24.23 20.96 22.21
N ALA A 2 24.68 22.07 22.81
CA ALA A 2 23.83 23.23 23.14
C ALA A 2 22.99 23.81 21.97
N LYS A 3 23.52 23.88 20.74
CA LYS A 3 22.80 24.40 19.56
C LYS A 3 21.57 23.55 19.17
N LYS A 4 21.71 22.22 19.24
CA LYS A 4 20.63 21.29 18.89
C LYS A 4 19.51 21.34 19.94
N ASP A 5 19.89 21.47 21.21
CA ASP A 5 18.94 21.55 22.32
C ASP A 5 18.15 22.86 22.32
N THR A 6 18.79 23.98 22.01
CA THR A 6 18.10 25.28 21.89
C THR A 6 17.17 25.32 20.69
N TYR A 7 17.60 24.81 19.53
CA TYR A 7 16.77 24.69 18.34
C TYR A 7 15.49 23.88 18.59
N LEU A 8 15.63 22.65 19.11
CA LEU A 8 14.50 21.78 19.44
C LEU A 8 13.58 22.40 20.51
N ALA A 9 14.14 23.12 21.47
CA ALA A 9 13.37 23.78 22.51
C ALA A 9 12.56 24.99 22.00
N LEU A 10 13.02 25.68 20.97
CA LEU A 10 12.28 26.76 20.30
C LEU A 10 11.16 26.21 19.41
N LEU A 11 11.43 25.13 18.67
CA LEU A 11 10.41 24.45 17.87
C LEU A 11 9.27 23.89 18.74
N ARG A 12 9.59 23.27 19.87
CA ARG A 12 8.59 22.79 20.86
C ARG A 12 7.74 23.91 21.47
N ARG A 13 8.17 25.17 21.34
CA ARG A 13 7.42 26.36 21.78
C ARG A 13 6.64 27.02 20.65
N GLY A 14 6.64 26.45 19.45
CA GLY A 14 5.89 26.93 18.29
C GLY A 14 6.53 28.10 17.56
N ILE A 15 7.85 28.26 17.68
CA ILE A 15 8.62 29.25 16.89
C ILE A 15 8.94 28.64 15.53
N ASP A 16 8.90 29.46 14.48
CA ASP A 16 9.21 29.07 13.11
C ASP A 16 10.66 28.57 12.97
N GLU A 17 10.87 27.63 12.04
CA GLU A 17 12.15 26.95 11.84
C GLU A 17 13.30 27.93 11.52
N ASN A 18 13.03 28.96 10.73
CA ASN A 18 14.02 29.96 10.34
C ASN A 18 14.46 30.81 11.54
N THR A 19 13.52 31.30 12.35
CA THR A 19 13.84 32.05 13.56
C THR A 19 14.50 31.16 14.62
N ALA A 20 14.09 29.90 14.73
CA ALA A 20 14.72 28.92 15.61
C ALA A 20 16.18 28.65 15.20
N HIS A 21 16.46 28.56 13.89
CA HIS A 21 17.82 28.43 13.37
C HIS A 21 18.69 29.63 13.75
N ILE A 22 18.24 30.85 13.44
CA ILE A 22 18.99 32.09 13.72
C ILE A 22 19.36 32.22 15.22
N LEU A 23 18.40 31.92 16.11
CA LEU A 23 18.61 32.01 17.56
C LEU A 23 19.46 30.85 18.12
N SER A 24 19.39 29.67 17.50
CA SER A 24 20.22 28.53 17.89
C SER A 24 21.67 28.66 17.41
N ASP A 25 21.87 29.23 16.22
CA ASP A 25 23.19 29.41 15.61
C ASP A 25 23.99 30.51 16.29
N SER A 26 23.30 31.55 16.76
CA SER A 26 23.86 32.60 17.60
C SER A 26 24.16 32.15 19.04
N GLY A 27 23.89 30.88 19.39
CA GLY A 27 24.33 30.25 20.64
C GLY A 27 23.55 30.67 21.89
N VAL A 28 22.40 31.32 21.73
CA VAL A 28 21.60 31.81 22.85
C VAL A 28 20.84 30.66 23.50
N LYS A 29 20.94 30.53 24.83
CA LYS A 29 20.16 29.54 25.57
C LYS A 29 18.74 30.06 25.81
N VAL A 30 17.77 29.15 25.85
CA VAL A 30 16.35 29.47 26.14
C VAL A 30 16.18 30.17 27.49
N GLY A 31 17.04 29.89 28.48
CA GLY A 31 17.05 30.57 29.78
C GLY A 31 17.46 32.04 29.69
N ASP A 32 18.36 32.38 28.76
CA ASP A 32 18.87 33.74 28.56
C ASP A 32 17.90 34.56 27.70
N LEU A 33 17.24 33.91 26.73
CA LEU A 33 16.16 34.50 25.93
C LEU A 33 15.01 35.08 26.77
N LYS A 34 14.75 34.54 27.97
CA LYS A 34 13.73 35.08 28.88
C LYS A 34 14.06 36.48 29.42
N LYS A 35 15.35 36.79 29.52
CA LYS A 35 15.87 38.02 30.13
C LYS A 35 16.15 39.12 29.11
N LEU A 36 16.03 38.82 27.83
CA LEU A 36 16.28 39.77 26.75
C LEU A 36 15.06 40.64 26.45
N ASP A 37 15.33 41.87 26.01
CA ASP A 37 14.31 42.82 25.59
C ASP A 37 14.03 42.71 24.08
N PRO A 38 12.81 43.08 23.62
CA PRO A 38 12.46 43.03 22.21
C PRO A 38 13.43 43.81 21.31
N GLU A 39 13.99 44.92 21.81
CA GLU A 39 14.94 45.75 21.09
C GLU A 39 16.30 45.07 20.91
N THR A 40 16.75 44.32 21.92
CA THR A 40 17.98 43.51 21.81
C THR A 40 17.83 42.38 20.79
N LEU A 41 16.63 41.82 20.65
CA LEU A 41 16.33 40.79 19.64
C LEU A 41 16.30 41.34 18.21
N ILE A 42 15.86 42.58 18.04
CA ILE A 42 15.86 43.26 16.74
C ILE A 42 17.30 43.63 16.35
N ASN A 43 18.04 44.25 17.27
CA ASN A 43 19.36 44.82 16.99
C ASN A 43 20.45 43.75 16.85
N ASN A 44 20.43 42.70 17.67
CA ASN A 44 21.51 41.70 17.69
C ASN A 44 21.23 40.48 16.80
N TYR A 45 19.95 40.21 16.48
CA TYR A 45 19.55 38.99 15.75
C TYR A 45 18.70 39.29 14.50
N GLY A 46 18.51 40.57 14.14
CA GLY A 46 17.85 40.97 12.90
C GLY A 46 16.36 40.61 12.82
N LEU A 47 15.72 40.31 13.96
CA LEU A 47 14.32 39.87 13.97
C LEU A 47 13.37 41.05 13.74
N LYS A 48 12.32 40.82 12.95
CA LYS A 48 11.24 41.81 12.81
C LYS A 48 10.53 41.99 14.16
N ARG A 49 10.11 43.23 14.47
CA ARG A 49 9.48 43.59 15.75
C ARG A 49 8.32 42.68 16.17
N GLY A 50 7.50 42.23 15.22
CA GLY A 50 6.40 41.28 15.48
C GLY A 50 6.87 39.88 15.89
N ILE A 51 7.96 39.41 15.28
CA ILE A 51 8.55 38.09 15.55
C ILE A 51 9.28 38.13 16.90
N ALA A 52 10.04 39.19 17.18
CA ALA A 52 10.74 39.36 18.46
C ALA A 52 9.78 39.31 19.67
N LYS A 53 8.61 39.97 19.57
CA LYS A 53 7.57 39.90 20.61
C LYS A 53 6.98 38.49 20.74
N SER A 54 6.65 37.85 19.61
CA SER A 54 6.12 36.48 19.58
C SER A 54 7.08 35.47 20.21
N VAL A 55 8.38 35.58 19.93
CA VAL A 55 9.43 34.72 20.49
C VAL A 55 9.53 34.91 22.02
N LEU A 56 9.53 36.15 22.51
CA LEU A 56 9.58 36.41 23.95
C LEU A 56 8.32 35.89 24.66
N ASP A 57 7.15 36.07 24.06
CA ASP A 57 5.89 35.55 24.59
C ASP A 57 5.88 34.01 24.61
N ALA A 58 6.37 33.36 23.55
CA ALA A 58 6.49 31.91 23.47
C ALA A 58 7.50 31.34 24.49
N VAL A 59 8.63 32.02 24.71
CA VAL A 59 9.67 31.60 25.65
C VAL A 59 9.24 31.81 27.11
N ARG A 60 8.54 32.92 27.42
CA ARG A 60 8.00 33.19 28.76
C ARG A 60 6.86 32.25 29.14
N SER A 61 6.09 31.79 28.17
CA SER A 61 4.87 31.01 28.41
C SER A 61 5.02 29.49 28.49
N GLY A 62 6.25 28.97 28.37
CA GLY A 62 6.56 27.54 28.55
C GLY A 62 6.20 26.65 27.35
N PRO A 63 6.56 25.35 27.38
CA PRO A 63 6.16 24.39 26.35
C PRO A 63 4.63 24.23 26.38
N ARG A 64 3.95 24.49 25.26
CA ARG A 64 2.49 24.64 25.20
C ARG A 64 1.85 23.57 24.33
N ASP A 65 1.35 22.49 24.94
CA ASP A 65 0.36 21.57 24.36
C ASP A 65 -0.92 22.32 23.90
N SER A 66 -1.14 23.52 24.45
CA SER A 66 -2.29 24.39 24.15
C SER A 66 -2.16 25.20 22.86
N SER A 67 -1.03 25.17 22.16
CA SER A 67 -0.82 25.98 20.94
C SER A 67 -1.52 25.39 19.72
N GLN A 68 -1.43 24.07 19.53
CA GLN A 68 -2.19 23.34 18.52
C GLN A 68 -3.69 23.46 18.77
N GLN A 69 -4.12 23.35 20.02
CA GLN A 69 -5.54 23.47 20.39
C GLN A 69 -6.07 24.90 20.21
N ARG A 70 -5.28 25.95 20.49
CA ARG A 70 -5.68 27.34 20.20
C ARG A 70 -5.68 27.65 18.72
N PHE A 71 -4.70 27.17 17.96
CA PHE A 71 -4.69 27.31 16.50
C PHE A 71 -5.89 26.59 15.88
N LEU A 72 -6.17 25.35 16.30
CA LEU A 72 -7.38 24.63 15.89
C LEU A 72 -8.64 25.40 16.28
N ALA A 73 -8.70 25.93 17.51
CA ALA A 73 -9.84 26.71 17.98
C ALA A 73 -10.00 28.02 17.19
N ASP A 74 -8.93 28.70 16.78
CA ASP A 74 -9.00 29.94 15.99
C ASP A 74 -9.44 29.66 14.54
N VAL A 75 -8.94 28.56 13.95
CA VAL A 75 -9.36 28.06 12.63
C VAL A 75 -10.82 27.60 12.63
N LEU A 76 -11.24 26.87 13.67
CA LEU A 76 -12.61 26.36 13.82
C LEU A 76 -13.61 27.43 14.26
N SER A 77 -13.20 28.42 15.07
CA SER A 77 -14.07 29.51 15.53
C SER A 77 -14.35 30.58 14.46
N GLY A 78 -13.78 30.45 13.27
CA GLY A 78 -14.16 31.24 12.10
C GLY A 78 -13.74 32.72 12.17
N ARG A 79 -12.82 33.10 13.07
CA ARG A 79 -12.17 34.43 13.09
C ARG A 79 -11.21 34.58 11.91
N GLY A 80 -11.75 34.56 10.70
CA GLY A 80 -10.94 34.58 9.49
C GLY A 80 -11.55 33.87 8.29
N LYS A 81 -12.87 33.63 8.25
CA LYS A 81 -13.53 33.43 6.95
C LYS A 81 -13.36 34.71 6.13
N LYS A 82 -12.24 34.80 5.39
CA LYS A 82 -12.15 35.70 4.24
C LYS A 82 -13.43 35.47 3.45
N LYS A 83 -14.15 36.54 3.11
CA LYS A 83 -15.32 36.45 2.22
C LYS A 83 -14.79 35.84 0.92
N VAL A 84 -14.94 34.54 0.75
CA VAL A 84 -14.61 33.85 -0.50
C VAL A 84 -15.55 34.45 -1.53
N ASP A 85 -15.00 34.97 -2.62
CA ASP A 85 -15.82 35.59 -3.64
C ASP A 85 -16.77 34.52 -4.19
N LYS A 86 -18.05 34.86 -4.40
CA LYS A 86 -19.05 33.89 -4.91
C LYS A 86 -18.59 33.23 -6.22
N ILE A 87 -17.75 33.93 -6.99
CA ILE A 87 -17.12 33.45 -8.22
C ILE A 87 -16.08 32.38 -7.93
N GLU A 88 -15.22 32.55 -6.91
CA GLU A 88 -14.23 31.55 -6.51
C GLU A 88 -14.90 30.29 -5.97
N GLU A 89 -15.96 30.44 -5.17
CA GLU A 89 -16.71 29.28 -4.66
C GLU A 89 -17.40 28.52 -5.80
N GLN A 90 -17.92 29.23 -6.81
CA GLN A 90 -18.49 28.60 -8.01
C GLN A 90 -17.43 27.92 -8.88
N ARG A 91 -16.25 28.52 -9.06
CA ARG A 91 -15.12 27.89 -9.78
C ARG A 91 -14.66 26.62 -9.06
N PHE A 92 -14.47 26.69 -7.75
CA PHE A 92 -14.07 25.54 -6.95
C PHE A 92 -15.11 24.40 -7.01
N LYS A 93 -16.42 24.73 -7.01
CA LYS A 93 -17.48 23.73 -7.21
C LYS A 93 -17.48 23.12 -8.62
N ARG A 94 -17.05 23.84 -9.66
CA ARG A 94 -16.87 23.30 -11.01
C ARG A 94 -15.65 22.40 -11.08
N GLU A 95 -14.51 22.86 -10.57
CA GLU A 95 -13.28 22.05 -10.47
C GLU A 95 -13.53 20.75 -9.70
N GLN A 96 -14.26 20.79 -8.59
CA GLN A 96 -14.65 19.59 -7.86
C GLN A 96 -15.51 18.63 -8.68
N LYS A 97 -16.45 19.15 -9.49
CA LYS A 97 -17.28 18.32 -10.37
C LYS A 97 -16.47 17.72 -11.50
N ASP A 98 -15.56 18.49 -12.10
CA ASP A 98 -14.70 18.04 -13.19
C ASP A 98 -13.73 16.96 -12.69
N LEU A 99 -13.10 17.18 -11.52
CA LEU A 99 -12.28 16.16 -10.85
C LEU A 99 -13.08 14.92 -10.48
N HIS A 100 -14.32 15.08 -10.00
CA HIS A 100 -15.18 13.94 -9.69
C HIS A 100 -15.55 13.15 -10.95
N ALA A 101 -15.79 13.83 -12.08
CA ALA A 101 -16.06 13.18 -13.36
C ALA A 101 -14.83 12.40 -13.85
N GLU A 102 -13.64 13.01 -13.84
CA GLU A 102 -12.38 12.31 -14.17
C GLU A 102 -12.13 11.09 -13.29
N LEU A 103 -12.39 11.21 -11.98
CA LEU A 103 -12.22 10.09 -11.05
C LEU A 103 -13.19 8.95 -11.36
N LEU A 104 -14.44 9.26 -11.74
CA LEU A 104 -15.41 8.25 -12.16
C LEU A 104 -14.97 7.56 -13.46
N GLU A 105 -14.47 8.30 -14.45
CA GLU A 105 -13.96 7.73 -15.69
C GLU A 105 -12.76 6.81 -15.45
N LYS A 106 -11.77 7.26 -14.68
CA LYS A 106 -10.60 6.44 -14.31
C LYS A 106 -11.02 5.20 -13.51
N LYS A 107 -12.02 5.32 -12.63
CA LYS A 107 -12.57 4.18 -11.88
C LYS A 107 -13.21 3.15 -12.81
N GLU A 108 -13.94 3.58 -13.83
CA GLU A 108 -14.55 2.66 -14.80
C GLU A 108 -13.49 2.02 -15.72
N GLN A 109 -12.47 2.77 -16.16
CA GLN A 109 -11.33 2.21 -16.89
C GLN A 109 -10.62 1.12 -16.08
N LEU A 110 -10.36 1.36 -14.80
CA LEU A 110 -9.78 0.35 -13.91
C LEU A 110 -10.68 -0.88 -13.75
N ARG A 111 -12.00 -0.67 -13.71
CA ARG A 111 -12.96 -1.78 -13.65
C ARG A 111 -12.90 -2.64 -14.91
N ILE A 112 -12.91 -2.02 -16.09
CA ILE A 112 -12.81 -2.71 -17.38
C ILE A 112 -11.50 -3.49 -17.46
N ALA A 113 -10.36 -2.84 -17.16
CA ALA A 113 -9.05 -3.49 -17.15
C ALA A 113 -9.00 -4.69 -16.18
N ARG A 114 -9.59 -4.56 -14.99
CA ARG A 114 -9.69 -5.66 -14.03
C ARG A 114 -10.54 -6.81 -14.58
N VAL A 115 -11.68 -6.53 -15.20
CA VAL A 115 -12.54 -7.55 -15.81
C VAL A 115 -11.85 -8.24 -16.98
N GLU A 116 -11.15 -7.50 -17.82
CA GLU A 116 -10.36 -8.06 -18.93
C GLU A 116 -9.21 -8.93 -18.44
N SER A 117 -8.46 -8.47 -17.42
CA SER A 117 -7.41 -9.28 -16.80
C SER A 117 -7.95 -10.60 -16.25
N PHE A 118 -9.14 -10.57 -15.63
CA PHE A 118 -9.80 -11.78 -15.12
C PHE A 118 -10.26 -12.70 -16.24
N ARG A 119 -10.80 -12.16 -17.34
CA ARG A 119 -11.16 -12.95 -18.54
C ARG A 119 -9.95 -13.64 -19.14
N ASN A 120 -8.83 -12.94 -19.26
CA ASN A 120 -7.58 -13.49 -19.76
C ASN A 120 -7.06 -14.61 -18.85
N LYS A 121 -7.02 -14.38 -17.53
CA LYS A 121 -6.66 -15.44 -16.56
C LYS A 121 -7.58 -16.65 -16.65
N LYS A 122 -8.90 -16.45 -16.81
CA LYS A 122 -9.87 -17.55 -16.99
C LYS A 122 -9.61 -18.38 -18.25
N LEU A 123 -9.24 -17.74 -19.36
CA LEU A 123 -8.90 -18.45 -20.61
C LEU A 123 -7.65 -19.33 -20.42
N VAL A 124 -6.61 -18.80 -19.79
CA VAL A 124 -5.37 -19.55 -19.48
C VAL A 124 -5.66 -20.71 -18.53
N MET A 125 -6.47 -20.48 -17.49
CA MET A 125 -6.87 -21.53 -16.55
C MET A 125 -7.64 -22.68 -17.23
N ASN A 126 -8.54 -22.35 -18.16
CA ASN A 126 -9.27 -23.38 -18.93
C ASN A 126 -8.34 -24.17 -19.85
N ARG A 127 -7.34 -23.51 -20.45
CA ARG A 127 -6.31 -24.18 -21.28
C ARG A 127 -5.46 -25.11 -20.43
N LEU A 128 -4.92 -24.62 -19.31
CA LEU A 128 -4.15 -25.41 -18.35
C LEU A 128 -4.92 -26.65 -17.87
N GLY A 129 -6.20 -26.48 -17.51
CA GLY A 129 -7.04 -27.58 -17.06
C GLY A 129 -7.18 -28.70 -18.11
N LYS A 130 -7.30 -28.35 -19.39
CA LYS A 130 -7.34 -29.33 -20.50
C LYS A 130 -5.99 -30.00 -20.69
N THR A 131 -4.89 -29.26 -20.59
CA THR A 131 -3.53 -29.81 -20.70
C THR A 131 -3.26 -30.82 -19.58
N ILE A 132 -3.63 -30.50 -18.34
CA ILE A 132 -3.53 -31.40 -17.19
C ILE A 132 -4.39 -32.66 -17.40
N GLU A 133 -5.63 -32.52 -17.89
CA GLU A 133 -6.49 -33.66 -18.17
C GLU A 133 -5.89 -34.59 -19.25
N LEU A 134 -5.26 -34.02 -20.28
CA LEU A 134 -4.56 -34.78 -21.30
C LEU A 134 -3.32 -35.49 -20.74
N ILE A 135 -2.53 -34.83 -19.89
CA ILE A 135 -1.38 -35.43 -19.21
C ILE A 135 -1.84 -36.65 -18.41
N VAL A 136 -2.89 -36.52 -17.60
CA VAL A 136 -3.44 -37.65 -16.82
C VAL A 136 -3.85 -38.83 -17.72
N LYS A 137 -4.51 -38.56 -18.86
CA LYS A 137 -4.89 -39.61 -19.81
C LYS A 137 -3.67 -40.30 -20.45
N LEU A 138 -2.65 -39.52 -20.78
CA LEU A 138 -1.40 -40.03 -21.35
C LEU A 138 -0.60 -40.85 -20.33
N GLU A 139 -0.51 -40.40 -19.08
CA GLU A 139 0.12 -41.13 -17.98
C GLU A 139 -0.58 -42.48 -17.73
N ASN A 140 -1.90 -42.50 -17.66
CA ASN A 140 -2.66 -43.75 -17.51
C ASN A 140 -2.42 -44.73 -18.68
N THR A 141 -2.20 -44.20 -19.88
CA THR A 141 -1.87 -45.02 -21.06
C THR A 141 -0.40 -45.44 -21.07
N PHE A 142 0.48 -44.65 -20.46
CA PHE A 142 1.91 -44.92 -20.34
C PHE A 142 2.20 -46.03 -19.31
N ASP A 143 1.38 -46.11 -18.27
CA ASP A 143 1.44 -47.14 -17.22
C ASP A 143 0.83 -48.49 -17.68
N ASP A 144 0.22 -48.56 -18.88
CA ASP A 144 -0.35 -49.78 -19.47
C ASP A 144 0.74 -50.61 -20.17
N GLU A 145 1.18 -51.70 -19.51
CA GLU A 145 2.25 -52.60 -19.97
C GLU A 145 1.98 -53.22 -21.36
N SER A 146 0.72 -53.26 -21.81
CA SER A 146 0.35 -53.81 -23.12
C SER A 146 0.77 -52.95 -24.32
N LYS A 147 1.25 -51.71 -24.09
CA LYS A 147 1.55 -50.70 -25.13
C LYS A 147 3.01 -50.24 -25.16
N ASP A 148 3.95 -51.10 -24.76
CA ASP A 148 5.37 -50.77 -24.66
C ASP A 148 5.99 -50.22 -25.97
N GLU A 149 5.50 -50.65 -27.15
CA GLU A 149 5.94 -50.13 -28.45
C GLU A 149 5.60 -48.64 -28.67
N GLN A 150 4.55 -48.13 -28.01
CA GLN A 150 4.12 -46.73 -28.11
C GLN A 150 4.74 -45.83 -27.03
N ARG A 151 5.48 -46.42 -26.10
CA ARG A 151 5.98 -45.77 -24.89
C ARG A 151 6.95 -44.62 -25.15
N SER A 152 7.75 -44.70 -26.22
CA SER A 152 8.60 -43.57 -26.64
C SER A 152 7.78 -42.36 -27.10
N LYS A 153 6.75 -42.60 -27.92
CA LYS A 153 5.88 -41.52 -28.42
C LYS A 153 5.05 -40.88 -27.30
N LEU A 154 4.61 -41.69 -26.33
CA LEU A 154 3.91 -41.20 -25.15
C LEU A 154 4.81 -40.33 -24.27
N ARG A 155 6.11 -40.65 -24.13
CA ARG A 155 7.08 -39.79 -23.43
C ARG A 155 7.21 -38.42 -24.10
N ASP A 156 7.42 -38.39 -25.42
CA ASP A 156 7.56 -37.13 -26.16
C ASP A 156 6.31 -36.24 -26.03
N GLN A 157 5.12 -36.87 -26.06
CA GLN A 157 3.85 -36.17 -25.84
C GLN A 157 3.74 -35.64 -24.41
N LEU A 158 4.07 -36.45 -23.40
CA LEU A 158 4.06 -36.03 -21.99
C LEU A 158 5.01 -34.87 -21.74
N GLU A 159 6.22 -34.89 -22.32
CA GLU A 159 7.18 -33.79 -22.21
C GLU A 159 6.64 -32.51 -22.84
N THR A 160 6.10 -32.60 -24.06
CA THR A 160 5.50 -31.46 -24.76
C THR A 160 4.34 -30.85 -23.95
N ARG A 161 3.45 -31.69 -23.43
CA ARG A 161 2.31 -31.24 -22.61
C ARG A 161 2.75 -30.70 -21.25
N GLY A 162 3.81 -31.25 -20.67
CA GLY A 162 4.43 -30.76 -19.43
C GLY A 162 4.96 -29.33 -19.59
N LEU A 163 5.63 -29.04 -20.70
CA LEU A 163 6.12 -27.69 -21.02
C LEU A 163 4.97 -26.69 -21.25
N GLU A 164 3.90 -27.12 -21.94
CA GLU A 164 2.69 -26.30 -22.10
C GLU A 164 2.03 -25.98 -20.76
N ALA A 165 1.89 -26.98 -19.88
CA ALA A 165 1.31 -26.82 -18.56
C ALA A 165 2.17 -25.92 -17.66
N ALA A 166 3.50 -26.07 -17.69
CA ALA A 166 4.43 -25.22 -16.95
C ALA A 166 4.33 -23.75 -17.38
N ARG A 167 4.25 -23.49 -18.69
CA ARG A 167 4.08 -22.13 -19.22
C ARG A 167 2.78 -21.48 -18.75
N ASP A 168 1.67 -22.22 -18.82
CA ASP A 168 0.37 -21.70 -18.40
C ASP A 168 0.27 -21.52 -16.88
N HIS A 169 0.92 -22.40 -16.12
CA HIS A 169 1.02 -22.32 -14.67
C HIS A 169 1.81 -21.09 -14.22
N GLU A 170 2.94 -20.79 -14.89
CA GLU A 170 3.74 -19.58 -14.66
C GLU A 170 2.95 -18.31 -15.02
N MET A 171 2.25 -18.32 -16.16
CA MET A 171 1.41 -17.19 -16.61
C MET A 171 0.25 -16.88 -15.64
N LEU A 172 -0.18 -17.87 -14.85
CA LEU A 172 -1.19 -17.72 -13.81
C LEU A 172 -0.63 -17.43 -12.43
N GLU A 173 0.70 -17.43 -12.27
CA GLU A 173 1.40 -17.24 -10.99
C GLU A 173 0.90 -18.21 -9.90
N LEU A 174 0.58 -19.45 -10.29
CA LEU A 174 0.10 -20.47 -9.37
C LEU A 174 1.23 -20.97 -8.46
N VAL A 175 0.87 -21.36 -7.24
CA VAL A 175 1.81 -21.92 -6.26
C VAL A 175 1.96 -23.42 -6.51
N GLY A 176 3.20 -23.91 -6.51
CA GLY A 176 3.53 -25.32 -6.70
C GLY A 176 4.00 -25.62 -8.12
N THR A 177 4.06 -26.89 -8.47
CA THR A 177 4.37 -27.36 -9.82
C THR A 177 3.11 -27.89 -10.51
N PRO A 178 3.05 -27.88 -11.85
CA PRO A 178 1.96 -28.53 -12.58
C PRO A 178 1.80 -30.01 -12.20
N GLN A 179 2.90 -30.69 -11.89
CA GLN A 179 2.88 -32.08 -11.44
C GLN A 179 2.19 -32.22 -10.08
N ASP A 180 2.34 -31.26 -9.17
CA ASP A 180 1.62 -31.27 -7.88
C ASP A 180 0.11 -31.22 -8.08
N ILE A 181 -0.38 -30.51 -9.11
CA ILE A 181 -1.81 -30.45 -9.45
C ILE A 181 -2.29 -31.77 -10.06
N VAL A 182 -1.48 -32.36 -10.95
CA VAL A 182 -1.74 -33.68 -11.54
C VAL A 182 -1.79 -34.74 -10.44
N ASP A 183 -0.78 -34.78 -9.58
CA ASP A 183 -0.67 -35.69 -8.45
C ASP A 183 -1.79 -35.45 -7.43
N PHE A 184 -2.17 -34.20 -7.18
CA PHE A 184 -3.34 -33.89 -6.37
C PHE A 184 -4.60 -34.53 -6.95
N ARG A 185 -4.86 -34.41 -8.26
CA ARG A 185 -6.05 -35.02 -8.88
C ARG A 185 -5.99 -36.54 -8.99
N ARG A 186 -4.81 -37.13 -9.17
CA ARG A 186 -4.64 -38.56 -9.45
C ARG A 186 -4.42 -39.40 -8.19
N LYS A 187 -3.66 -38.89 -7.23
CA LYS A 187 -3.25 -39.62 -6.03
C LYS A 187 -4.03 -39.16 -4.80
N ILE A 188 -4.20 -37.85 -4.64
CA ILE A 188 -4.77 -37.26 -3.41
C ILE A 188 -6.29 -37.20 -3.48
N ALA A 189 -6.87 -36.64 -4.54
CA ALA A 189 -8.32 -36.43 -4.68
C ALA A 189 -9.12 -37.74 -4.65
N PRO A 190 -8.71 -38.86 -5.30
CA PRO A 190 -9.42 -40.12 -5.16
C PRO A 190 -9.38 -40.61 -3.72
N THR A 191 -8.23 -40.47 -3.04
CA THR A 191 -8.05 -40.85 -1.62
C THR A 191 -8.90 -39.98 -0.68
N LEU A 192 -9.06 -38.69 -0.96
CA LEU A 192 -9.91 -37.76 -0.20
C LEU A 192 -11.41 -37.94 -0.52
N CYS A 193 -11.74 -38.34 -1.74
CA CYS A 193 -13.10 -38.67 -2.18
C CYS A 193 -13.51 -40.10 -1.81
N LEU A 194 -12.64 -40.89 -1.19
CA LEU A 194 -13.05 -42.14 -0.57
C LEU A 194 -13.99 -41.78 0.59
N HIS A 195 -15.22 -42.28 0.51
CA HIS A 195 -16.11 -42.37 1.65
C HIS A 195 -15.60 -43.35 2.70
N ALA A 196 -14.32 -43.76 2.69
CA ALA A 196 -13.75 -44.69 3.64
C ALA A 196 -12.25 -44.45 3.89
N CYS A 197 -11.80 -44.69 5.11
CA CYS A 197 -10.42 -44.48 5.54
C CYS A 197 -9.46 -45.48 4.87
N PRO A 198 -8.39 -45.04 4.19
CA PRO A 198 -7.48 -45.93 3.44
C PRO A 198 -6.59 -46.84 4.31
N SER A 199 -6.53 -46.62 5.62
CA SER A 199 -5.75 -47.46 6.55
C SER A 199 -6.58 -48.51 7.30
N CYS A 200 -7.89 -48.31 7.47
CA CYS A 200 -8.77 -49.27 8.17
C CYS A 200 -10.05 -49.66 7.41
N GLY A 201 -10.37 -49.00 6.30
CA GLY A 201 -11.51 -49.34 5.43
C GLY A 201 -12.89 -48.92 5.96
N GLU A 202 -12.97 -48.20 7.09
CA GLU A 202 -14.25 -47.74 7.65
C GLU A 202 -14.85 -46.60 6.85
N GLU A 203 -16.16 -46.68 6.54
CA GLU A 203 -16.88 -45.63 5.83
C GLU A 203 -17.05 -44.35 6.68
N MET A 204 -16.67 -43.20 6.12
CA MET A 204 -16.83 -41.86 6.69
C MET A 204 -18.04 -41.18 6.04
N ASP A 205 -19.12 -41.00 6.83
CA ASP A 205 -20.39 -40.39 6.40
C ASP A 205 -20.17 -38.92 5.94
N PRO A 206 -20.49 -38.55 4.68
CA PRO A 206 -20.06 -37.30 4.06
C PRO A 206 -20.88 -36.05 4.44
N ARG A 207 -21.47 -35.98 5.64
CA ARG A 207 -22.29 -34.82 6.05
C ARG A 207 -21.49 -33.54 6.23
#